data_AF-A0A959A8W6-F1
#
_entry.id   AF-A0A959A8W6-F1
#
_cell.length_a   1.000
_cell.length_b   1.000
_cell.length_c   1.000
_cell.angle_alpha   90.00
_cell.angle_beta   90.00
_cell.angle_gamma   90.00
#
_symmetry.space_group_name_H-M   'P 1'
#
loop_
_entity.id
_entity.type
_entity.pdbx_description
1 polymer ?
#
loop_
_entity_poly.entity_id
_entity_poly.type
_entity_poly.pdbx_seq_one_letter_code
_entity_poly.pdbx_strand_id
1 'polypeptide(L)'
;MNNTQKRLSAAAWSMLESLSRQRKSVQKELDFLHSVSPEFASEKLESMLQSIDHFNGEISEFLSNMKEATDKYALEREFDDLNARFVLLNKLADTLMGK
;
A
#
# COMPACT_ATOMS: atom_id res chain seq x y z
N MET A 1 0.34 23.05 -10.12
CA MET A 1 0.88 21.68 -10.09
C MET A 1 1.77 21.45 -11.31
N ASN A 2 3.06 21.24 -11.10
CA ASN A 2 4.05 21.03 -12.16
C ASN A 2 3.99 19.59 -12.74
N ASN A 3 4.75 19.32 -13.81
CA ASN A 3 4.73 18.00 -14.48
C ASN A 3 5.17 16.86 -13.54
N THR A 4 6.13 17.11 -12.65
CA THR A 4 6.57 16.12 -11.67
C THR A 4 5.45 15.77 -10.70
N GLN A 5 4.82 16.77 -10.09
CA GLN A 5 3.70 16.58 -9.16
C GLN A 5 2.53 15.84 -9.83
N LYS A 6 2.24 16.12 -11.11
CA LYS A 6 1.24 15.37 -11.89
C LYS A 6 1.62 13.89 -12.01
N ARG A 7 2.84 13.58 -12.46
CA ARG A 7 3.31 12.20 -12.61
C ARG A 7 3.27 11.44 -11.27
N LEU A 8 3.81 12.05 -10.21
CA LEU A 8 3.86 11.43 -8.89
C LEU A 8 2.47 11.24 -8.30
N SER A 9 1.56 12.21 -8.48
CA SER A 9 0.16 12.05 -8.08
C SER A 9 -0.53 10.88 -8.77
N ALA A 10 -0.34 10.71 -10.08
CA ALA A 10 -0.95 9.63 -10.83
C ALA A 10 -0.41 8.27 -10.38
N ALA A 11 0.90 8.17 -10.13
CA ALA A 11 1.52 6.96 -9.62
C ALA A 11 1.05 6.61 -8.21
N ALA A 12 1.00 7.59 -7.29
CA ALA A 12 0.47 7.42 -5.94
C ALA A 12 -1.00 6.97 -5.93
N TRP A 13 -1.86 7.55 -6.79
CA TRP A 13 -3.25 7.09 -6.94
C TRP A 13 -3.34 5.65 -7.46
N SER A 14 -2.47 5.25 -8.38
CA SER A 14 -2.41 3.87 -8.85
C SER A 14 -1.99 2.90 -7.73
N MET A 15 -1.05 3.30 -6.86
CA MET A 15 -0.68 2.52 -5.68
C MET A 15 -1.84 2.36 -4.72
N LEU A 16 -2.60 3.43 -4.43
CA LEU A 16 -3.81 3.37 -3.59
C LEU A 16 -4.86 2.39 -4.14
N GLU A 17 -5.10 2.42 -5.45
CA GLU A 17 -6.04 1.50 -6.09
C GLU A 17 -5.57 0.04 -5.99
N SER A 18 -4.26 -0.19 -6.14
CA SER A 18 -3.65 -1.51 -5.94
C SER A 18 -3.83 -2.02 -4.51
N LEU A 19 -3.50 -1.19 -3.50
CA LEU A 19 -3.69 -1.53 -2.09
C LEU A 19 -5.14 -1.84 -1.77
N SER A 20 -6.09 -1.08 -2.32
CA SER A 20 -7.53 -1.33 -2.10
C SER A 20 -7.95 -2.71 -2.61
N ARG A 21 -7.50 -3.11 -3.80
CA ARG A 21 -7.73 -4.45 -4.34
C ARG A 21 -7.08 -5.53 -3.48
N GLN A 22 -5.83 -5.31 -3.09
CA GLN A 22 -5.05 -6.23 -2.29
C GLN A 22 -5.65 -6.44 -0.89
N ARG A 23 -6.05 -5.35 -0.22
CA ARG A 23 -6.74 -5.38 1.07
C ARG A 23 -7.99 -6.24 1.02
N LYS A 24 -8.83 -6.05 -0.01
CA LYS A 24 -10.03 -6.88 -0.22
C LYS A 24 -9.68 -8.35 -0.41
N SER A 25 -8.61 -8.65 -1.14
CA SER A 25 -8.14 -10.02 -1.35
C SER A 25 -7.66 -10.67 -0.06
N VAL A 26 -6.83 -9.96 0.73
CA VAL A 26 -6.31 -10.46 2.02
C VAL A 26 -7.44 -10.64 3.03
N GLN A 27 -8.37 -9.69 3.11
CA GLN A 27 -9.53 -9.79 3.99
C GLN A 27 -10.38 -11.01 3.65
N LYS A 28 -10.62 -11.27 2.36
CA LYS A 28 -11.40 -12.44 1.94
C LYS A 28 -10.75 -13.76 2.36
N GLU A 29 -9.43 -13.86 2.28
CA GLU A 29 -8.69 -15.05 2.72
C GLU A 29 -8.74 -15.21 4.24
N LEU A 30 -8.58 -14.11 4.97
CA LEU A 30 -8.71 -14.11 6.43
C LEU A 30 -10.13 -14.52 6.88
N ASP A 31 -11.17 -13.98 6.24
CA ASP A 31 -12.57 -14.34 6.51
C ASP A 31 -12.82 -15.83 6.21
N PHE A 32 -12.22 -16.36 5.14
CA PHE A 32 -12.28 -17.79 4.83
C PHE A 32 -11.62 -18.62 5.94
N LEU A 33 -10.39 -18.30 6.35
CA LEU A 33 -9.69 -19.00 7.42
C LEU A 33 -10.47 -18.95 8.74
N HIS A 34 -11.02 -17.79 9.11
CA HIS A 34 -11.91 -17.67 10.26
C HIS A 34 -13.13 -18.59 10.18
N SER A 35 -13.66 -18.84 8.98
CA SER A 35 -14.82 -19.71 8.80
C SER A 35 -14.51 -21.21 8.84
N VAL A 36 -13.30 -21.62 8.41
CA VAL A 36 -12.94 -23.05 8.25
C VAL A 36 -12.00 -23.57 9.33
N SER A 37 -11.18 -22.70 9.92
CA SER A 37 -10.29 -23.04 11.04
C SER A 37 -10.01 -21.79 11.87
N PRO A 38 -10.94 -21.40 12.76
CA PRO A 38 -10.80 -20.22 13.62
C PRO A 38 -9.51 -20.22 14.45
N GLU A 39 -9.04 -21.40 14.85
CA GLU A 39 -7.80 -21.59 15.62
C GLU A 39 -6.53 -21.41 14.77
N PHE A 40 -6.67 -21.34 13.45
CA PHE A 40 -5.61 -21.16 12.46
C PHE A 40 -5.70 -19.82 11.73
N ALA A 41 -6.55 -18.91 12.21
CA ALA A 41 -6.58 -17.53 11.74
C ALA A 41 -5.16 -16.96 11.72
N SER A 42 -4.74 -16.51 10.54
CA SER A 42 -3.34 -16.22 10.30
C SER A 42 -3.00 -14.82 10.82
N GLU A 43 -2.32 -14.75 11.97
CA GLU A 43 -1.69 -13.51 12.49
C GLU A 43 -0.92 -12.76 11.40
N LYS A 44 -0.35 -13.49 10.43
CA LYS A 44 0.35 -12.91 9.28
C LYS A 44 -0.58 -12.16 8.33
N LEU A 45 -1.79 -12.65 8.07
CA LEU A 45 -2.77 -11.95 7.22
C LEU A 45 -3.36 -10.73 7.94
N GLU A 46 -3.56 -10.81 9.26
CA GLU A 46 -3.96 -9.66 10.06
C GLU A 46 -2.89 -8.58 10.06
N SER A 47 -1.63 -8.96 10.30
CA SER A 47 -0.48 -8.07 10.20
C SER A 47 -0.33 -7.47 8.79
N MET A 48 -0.64 -8.25 7.75
CA MET A 48 -0.66 -7.78 6.37
C MET A 48 -1.73 -6.71 6.13
N LEU A 49 -2.94 -6.88 6.68
CA LEU A 49 -4.00 -5.86 6.59
C LEU A 49 -3.59 -4.56 7.29
N GLN A 50 -3.02 -4.66 8.48
CA GLN A 50 -2.49 -3.50 9.22
C GLN A 50 -1.40 -2.78 8.41
N SER A 51 -0.52 -3.54 7.76
CA SER A 51 0.54 -2.99 6.91
C SER A 51 -0.04 -2.26 5.69
N ILE A 52 -1.06 -2.82 5.05
CA ILE A 52 -1.76 -2.17 3.92
C ILE A 52 -2.45 -0.88 4.37
N ASP A 53 -3.16 -0.91 5.50
CA ASP A 53 -3.87 0.26 6.03
C ASP A 53 -2.90 1.37 6.45
N HIS A 54 -1.76 1.02 7.07
CA HIS A 54 -0.68 1.96 7.35
C HIS A 54 -0.13 2.60 6.08
N PHE A 55 0.21 1.79 5.08
CA PHE A 55 0.80 2.24 3.83
C PHE A 55 -0.15 3.13 3.00
N ASN A 56 -1.46 2.85 3.08
CA ASN A 56 -2.51 3.69 2.52
C ASN A 56 -2.52 5.10 3.16
N GLY A 57 -2.30 5.16 4.48
CA GLY A 57 -2.11 6.40 5.22
C GLY A 57 -0.91 7.20 4.70
N GLU A 58 0.25 6.55 4.56
CA GLU A 58 1.48 7.20 4.07
C GLU A 58 1.32 7.77 2.65
N ILE A 59 0.67 7.05 1.73
CA ILE A 59 0.42 7.58 0.38
C ILE A 59 -0.56 8.77 0.42
N SER A 60 -1.57 8.71 1.28
CA SER A 60 -2.53 9.80 1.43
C SER A 60 -1.88 11.07 2.00
N GLU A 61 -0.94 10.90 2.94
CA GLU A 61 -0.11 11.97 3.48
C GLU A 61 0.82 12.55 2.41
N PHE A 62 1.53 11.70 1.67
CA PHE A 62 2.36 12.11 0.54
C PHE A 62 1.57 12.97 -0.46
N LEU A 63 0.36 12.51 -0.86
CA LEU A 63 -0.51 13.26 -1.77
C LEU A 63 -0.95 14.62 -1.22
N SER A 64 -1.09 14.73 0.10
CA SER A 64 -1.44 15.98 0.78
C SER A 64 -0.25 16.94 0.78
N ASN A 65 0.93 16.48 1.21
CA ASN A 65 2.16 17.27 1.31
C ASN A 65 2.66 17.73 -0.06
N MET A 66 2.48 16.89 -1.09
CA MET A 66 2.91 17.18 -2.46
C MET A 66 2.29 18.47 -3.04
N LYS A 67 1.09 18.86 -2.61
CA LYS A 67 0.42 20.07 -3.11
C LYS A 67 1.17 21.35 -2.74
N GLU A 68 1.85 21.34 -1.60
CA GLU A 68 2.58 22.47 -1.03
C GLU A 68 4.08 22.40 -1.30
N ALA A 69 4.59 21.23 -1.72
CA ALA A 69 5.99 21.00 -2.00
C ALA A 69 6.52 21.89 -3.15
N THR A 70 7.59 22.63 -2.86
CA THR A 70 8.32 23.48 -3.82
C THR A 70 9.61 22.83 -4.30
N ASP A 71 10.21 21.95 -3.49
CA ASP A 71 11.42 21.19 -3.86
C ASP A 71 11.05 19.90 -4.59
N LYS A 72 11.37 19.88 -5.89
CA LYS A 72 11.15 18.74 -6.77
C LYS A 72 11.97 17.50 -6.34
N TYR A 73 13.23 17.69 -5.95
CA TYR A 73 14.14 16.57 -5.69
C TYR A 73 13.79 15.87 -4.38
N ALA A 74 13.38 16.64 -3.36
CA ALA A 74 12.88 16.08 -2.12
C ALA A 74 11.63 15.22 -2.37
N LEU A 75 10.69 15.72 -3.18
CA LEU A 75 9.46 15.02 -3.51
C LEU A 75 9.71 13.71 -4.30
N GLU A 76 10.63 13.72 -5.25
CA GLU A 76 11.00 12.51 -6.00
C GLU A 76 11.66 11.47 -5.09
N ARG A 77 12.56 11.89 -4.18
CA ARG A 77 13.18 10.99 -3.21
C ARG A 77 12.17 10.35 -2.26
N GLU A 78 11.25 11.15 -1.71
CA GLU A 78 10.19 10.65 -0.83
C GLU A 78 9.30 9.64 -1.54
N PHE A 79 8.93 9.94 -2.80
CA PHE A 79 8.15 9.02 -3.62
C PHE A 79 8.91 7.72 -3.93
N ASP A 80 10.21 7.79 -4.23
CA ASP A 80 11.01 6.60 -4.54
C ASP A 80 11.11 5.65 -3.34
N ASP A 81 11.25 6.19 -2.13
CA ASP A 81 11.23 5.43 -0.89
C ASP A 81 9.86 4.75 -0.66
N LEU A 82 8.78 5.51 -0.83
CA LEU A 82 7.42 4.98 -0.77
C LEU A 82 7.22 3.87 -1.81
N ASN A 83 7.63 4.08 -3.05
CA ASN A 83 7.51 3.08 -4.10
C ASN A 83 8.32 1.80 -3.80
N ALA A 84 9.52 1.92 -3.23
CA ALA A 84 10.31 0.76 -2.83
C ALA A 84 9.59 -0.07 -1.74
N ARG A 85 9.04 0.58 -0.72
CA ARG A 85 8.27 -0.07 0.35
C ARG A 85 6.99 -0.72 -0.16
N PHE A 86 6.28 -0.07 -1.09
CA PHE A 86 5.12 -0.64 -1.77
C PHE A 86 5.46 -1.93 -2.52
N VAL A 87 6.58 -1.97 -3.25
CA VAL A 87 7.03 -3.18 -3.95
C VAL A 87 7.30 -4.32 -2.97
N LEU A 88 7.92 -4.04 -1.82
CA LEU A 88 8.15 -5.05 -0.78
C LEU A 88 6.84 -5.57 -0.19
N LEU A 89 5.89 -4.68 0.09
CA LEU A 89 4.56 -5.05 0.59
C LEU A 89 3.83 -5.97 -0.39
N ASN A 90 3.84 -5.67 -1.68
CA ASN A 90 3.22 -6.55 -2.69
C ASN A 90 3.87 -7.94 -2.71
N LYS A 91 5.21 -8.03 -2.69
CA LYS A 91 5.91 -9.32 -2.65
C LYS A 91 5.57 -10.15 -1.41
N LEU A 92 5.46 -9.49 -0.26
CA LEU A 92 5.05 -10.16 0.98
C LEU A 92 3.62 -10.72 0.85
N ALA A 93 2.72 -9.94 0.26
CA ALA A 93 1.35 -10.39 0.00
C ALA A 93 1.29 -11.59 -0.92
N ASP A 94 2.04 -11.56 -2.03
CA ASP A 94 2.09 -12.68 -2.97
C ASP A 94 2.60 -13.95 -2.26
N THR A 95 3.64 -13.80 -1.43
CA THR A 95 4.17 -14.91 -0.61
C THR A 95 3.12 -15.47 0.36
N LEU A 96 2.36 -14.61 1.05
CA LEU A 96 1.33 -15.03 2.00
C LEU A 96 0.10 -15.65 1.31
N MET A 97 -0.20 -15.20 0.10
CA MET A 97 -1.37 -15.61 -0.68
C MET A 97 -1.06 -16.76 -1.65
N GLY A 98 0.18 -17.27 -1.67
CA GLY A 98 0.60 -18.39 -2.51
C GLY A 98 0.64 -18.08 -4.01
N LYS A 99 1.02 -16.87 -4.39
CA LYS A 99 1.14 -16.40 -5.79
C LYS A 99 2.57 -16.36 -6.30
#